data_AF-A0A3M5STL2-F1
#
_entry.id   AF-A0A3M5STL2-F1
#
_cell.length_a   1.000
_cell.length_b   1.000
_cell.length_c   1.000
_cell.angle_alpha   90.00
_cell.angle_beta   90.00
_cell.angle_gamma   90.00
#
_symmetry.space_group_name_H-M   'P 1'
#
loop_
_entity.id
_entity.type
_entity.pdbx_description
1 polymer ?
#
loop_
_entity_poly.entity_id
_entity_poly.type
_entity_poly.pdbx_seq_one_letter_code
_entity_poly.pdbx_strand_id
1 'polypeptide(L)'
;SDTYVFRKGSGQDTINNYSYNDTTVGKLDVIRLEGLNASDVAMRRESDDLIIQIKDSGETLRVSSHFYPYANYGYGIDQVQFLSLIHIWV
;
A
#
# COMPACT_ATOMS: atom_id res chain seq x y z
N SER A 1 -2.90 -11.61 -7.05
CA SER A 1 -3.78 -10.74 -6.26
C SER A 1 -3.36 -10.97 -4.86
N ASP A 2 -2.67 -9.97 -4.36
CA ASP A 2 -1.95 -10.06 -3.12
C ASP A 2 -2.51 -8.99 -2.18
N THR A 3 -2.54 -9.29 -0.88
CA THR A 3 -3.00 -8.34 0.13
C THR A 3 -1.92 -8.16 1.18
N TYR A 4 -1.41 -6.95 1.25
CA TYR A 4 -0.40 -6.53 2.21
C TYR A 4 -1.08 -5.77 3.35
N VAL A 5 -0.71 -6.06 4.59
CA VAL A 5 -1.29 -5.42 5.78
C VAL A 5 -0.25 -4.51 6.41
N PHE A 6 -0.63 -3.27 6.68
CA PHE A 6 0.22 -2.30 7.37
C PHE A 6 -0.56 -1.58 8.46
N ARG A 7 0.06 -1.44 9.64
CA ARG A 7 -0.53 -0.85 10.84
C ARG A 7 0.54 -0.32 11.78
N LYS A 8 0.13 0.38 12.83
CA LYS A 8 1.04 0.81 13.88
C LYS A 8 1.76 -0.41 14.50
N GLY A 9 3.07 -0.28 14.71
CA GLY A 9 3.95 -1.36 15.18
C GLY A 9 4.58 -2.20 14.07
N SER A 10 4.28 -1.93 12.79
CA SER A 10 4.93 -2.58 11.64
C SER A 10 6.37 -2.10 11.41
N GLY A 11 6.78 -0.94 11.92
CA GLY A 11 8.15 -0.44 11.76
C GLY A 11 8.43 0.16 10.38
N GLN A 12 9.47 -0.33 9.69
CA GLN A 12 9.93 0.17 8.39
C GLN A 12 10.02 -0.99 7.40
N ASP A 13 8.93 -1.23 6.68
CA ASP A 13 8.78 -2.39 5.80
C ASP A 13 8.93 -2.02 4.32
N THR A 14 9.25 -3.01 3.50
CA THR A 14 9.33 -2.87 2.04
C THR A 14 8.56 -3.98 1.34
N ILE A 15 7.65 -3.60 0.43
CA ILE A 15 6.97 -4.49 -0.50
C ILE A 15 7.72 -4.47 -1.84
N ASN A 16 8.00 -5.65 -2.37
CA ASN A 16 8.42 -5.85 -3.74
C ASN A 16 7.30 -6.59 -4.47
N ASN A 17 6.43 -5.86 -5.18
CA ASN A 17 5.30 -6.43 -5.93
C ASN A 17 5.71 -6.84 -7.36
N TYR A 18 6.91 -7.40 -7.54
CA TYR A 18 7.36 -7.74 -8.89
C TYR A 18 6.51 -8.85 -9.51
N SER A 19 5.97 -8.57 -10.69
CA SER A 19 5.38 -9.56 -11.58
C SER A 19 5.78 -9.24 -13.03
N TYR A 20 5.99 -10.24 -13.89
CA TYR A 20 6.41 -10.04 -15.27
C TYR A 20 5.42 -10.66 -16.25
N ASN A 21 4.90 -9.87 -17.17
CA ASN A 21 3.91 -10.27 -18.19
C ASN A 21 2.70 -11.04 -17.61
N ASP A 22 2.23 -10.61 -16.44
CA ASP A 22 1.05 -11.17 -15.79
C ASP A 22 -0.21 -10.65 -16.49
N THR A 23 -0.92 -11.57 -17.13
CA THR A 23 -2.12 -11.29 -17.94
C THR A 23 -3.41 -11.69 -17.22
N THR A 24 -3.33 -11.95 -15.91
CA THR A 24 -4.47 -12.37 -15.10
C THR A 24 -5.54 -11.27 -15.07
N VAL A 25 -6.69 -11.54 -15.69
CA VAL A 25 -7.82 -10.61 -15.74
C VAL A 25 -8.37 -10.39 -14.32
N GLY A 26 -8.55 -9.11 -13.95
CA GLY A 26 -9.14 -8.73 -12.66
C GLY A 26 -8.23 -8.95 -11.45
N LYS A 27 -6.92 -9.13 -11.67
CA LYS A 27 -5.94 -9.11 -10.58
C LYS A 27 -6.01 -7.76 -9.84
N LEU A 28 -5.99 -7.82 -8.52
CA LEU A 28 -5.96 -6.65 -7.64
C LEU A 28 -4.96 -6.89 -6.53
N ASP A 29 -3.90 -6.10 -6.49
CA ASP A 29 -2.93 -6.05 -5.41
C ASP A 29 -3.29 -4.88 -4.47
N VAL A 30 -3.42 -5.20 -3.19
CA VAL A 30 -4.08 -4.32 -2.21
C VAL A 30 -3.17 -4.08 -1.00
N ILE A 31 -3.06 -2.82 -0.57
CA ILE A 31 -2.57 -2.48 0.76
C ILE A 31 -3.78 -2.23 1.67
N ARG A 32 -3.88 -3.00 2.75
CA ARG A 32 -4.86 -2.81 3.82
C ARG A 32 -4.21 -2.10 4.99
N LEU A 33 -4.74 -0.91 5.28
CA LEU A 33 -4.34 -0.09 6.41
C LEU A 33 -5.25 -0.40 7.62
N GLU A 34 -4.74 -1.20 8.55
CA GLU A 34 -5.53 -1.66 9.71
C GLU A 34 -5.43 -0.68 10.87
N GLY A 35 -6.59 -0.24 11.38
CA GLY A 35 -6.65 0.72 12.49
C GLY A 35 -6.16 2.13 12.11
N LEU A 36 -6.10 2.44 10.82
CA LEU A 36 -5.66 3.71 10.27
C LEU A 36 -6.72 4.27 9.31
N ASN A 37 -7.00 5.56 9.43
CA ASN A 37 -7.80 6.33 8.48
C ASN A 37 -6.89 7.08 7.49
N ALA A 38 -7.48 7.63 6.44
CA ALA A 38 -6.76 8.45 5.47
C ALA A 38 -6.09 9.68 6.11
N SER A 39 -6.67 10.22 7.18
CA SER A 39 -6.06 11.31 7.97
C SER A 39 -4.78 10.91 8.69
N ASP A 40 -4.60 9.62 8.99
CA ASP A 40 -3.55 9.12 9.88
C ASP A 40 -2.25 8.83 9.14
N VAL A 41 -2.30 8.81 7.80
CA VAL A 41 -1.15 8.53 6.94
C VAL A 41 -0.84 9.68 6.00
N ALA A 42 0.43 9.77 5.60
CA ALA A 42 0.89 10.58 4.49
C ALA A 42 1.41 9.65 3.39
N MET A 43 1.04 9.94 2.14
CA MET A 43 1.53 9.21 0.97
C MET A 43 2.36 10.15 0.10
N ARG A 44 3.49 9.66 -0.40
CA ARG A 44 4.42 10.46 -1.19
C ARG A 44 5.27 9.57 -2.08
N ARG A 45 5.73 10.13 -3.19
CA ARG A 45 6.66 9.49 -4.11
C ARG A 45 8.10 9.78 -3.69
N GLU A 46 8.95 8.75 -3.72
CA GLU A 46 10.42 8.84 -3.59
C GLU A 46 11.06 8.13 -4.78
N SER A 47 11.64 8.86 -5.73
CA SER A 47 12.06 8.26 -7.01
C SER A 47 10.90 7.47 -7.63
N ASP A 48 11.02 6.17 -7.90
CA ASP A 48 9.92 5.33 -8.39
C ASP A 48 9.16 4.58 -7.28
N ASP A 49 9.47 4.84 -6.02
CA ASP A 49 8.82 4.19 -4.89
C ASP A 49 7.59 4.98 -4.41
N LEU A 50 6.57 4.24 -3.96
CA LEU A 50 5.50 4.78 -3.15
C LEU A 50 5.86 4.61 -1.67
N ILE A 51 5.82 5.70 -0.91
CA ILE A 51 6.00 5.67 0.54
C ILE A 51 4.67 6.01 1.21
N ILE A 52 4.24 5.14 2.12
CA ILE A 52 3.13 5.36 3.04
C ILE A 52 3.71 5.50 4.44
N GLN A 53 3.48 6.64 5.09
CA GLN A 53 3.99 6.92 6.44
C GLN A 53 2.83 7.12 7.42
N ILE A 54 2.89 6.47 8.58
CA ILE A 54 1.98 6.75 9.70
C ILE A 54 2.45 8.05 10.37
N LYS A 55 1.58 9.07 10.46
CA LYS A 55 1.97 10.41 10.92
C LYS A 55 2.38 10.46 12.38
N ASP A 56 1.70 9.68 13.23
CA ASP A 56 1.94 9.62 14.68
C ASP A 56 3.29 8.95 14.99
N SER A 57 3.53 7.74 14.47
CA SER A 57 4.72 6.95 14.81
C SER A 57 5.91 7.20 13.89
N GLY A 58 5.71 7.77 12.71
CA GLY A 58 6.73 7.92 11.68
C GLY A 58 7.07 6.62 10.93
N GLU A 59 6.44 5.50 11.27
CA GLU A 59 6.58 4.19 10.63
C GLU A 59 6.25 4.25 9.15
N THR A 60 6.94 3.46 8.34
CA THR A 60 6.84 3.54 6.88
C THR A 60 6.65 2.18 6.23
N LEU A 61 5.85 2.18 5.17
CA LEU A 61 5.77 1.12 4.18
C LEU A 61 6.26 1.69 2.86
N ARG A 62 7.33 1.10 2.32
CA ARG A 62 7.83 1.38 0.97
C ARG A 62 7.30 0.34 0.01
N VAL A 63 6.74 0.76 -1.11
CA VAL A 63 6.46 -0.11 -2.26
C VAL A 63 7.50 0.21 -3.33
N SER A 64 8.41 -0.73 -3.53
CA SER A 64 9.52 -0.54 -4.46
C SER A 64 9.03 -0.50 -5.90
N SER A 65 9.52 0.49 -6.66
CA SER A 65 9.26 0.64 -8.09
C SER A 65 7.78 0.80 -8.47
N HIS A 66 6.91 1.20 -7.55
CA HIS A 66 5.47 1.38 -7.79
C HIS A 66 5.17 2.25 -9.03
N PHE A 67 5.97 3.28 -9.27
CA PHE A 67 5.82 4.21 -10.40
C PHE A 67 6.69 3.85 -11.62
N TYR A 68 7.23 2.63 -11.68
CA TYR A 68 8.05 2.18 -12.79
C TYR A 68 7.25 2.21 -14.12
N PRO A 69 7.79 2.78 -15.21
CA PRO A 69 6.98 3.19 -16.36
C PRO A 69 6.56 2.05 -17.29
N TYR A 70 7.10 0.85 -17.13
CA TYR A 70 6.86 -0.26 -18.05
C TYR A 70 5.77 -1.20 -17.51
N ALA A 71 4.60 -1.19 -18.17
CA ALA A 71 3.44 -1.99 -17.78
C ALA A 71 3.64 -3.51 -17.81
N ASN A 72 4.68 -4.01 -18.50
CA ASN A 72 5.07 -5.42 -18.48
C ASN A 72 5.54 -5.87 -17.10
N TYR A 73 5.84 -4.92 -16.21
CA TYR A 73 6.21 -5.14 -14.84
C TYR A 73 5.08 -4.71 -13.90
N GLY A 74 4.57 -5.65 -13.13
CA GLY A 74 3.44 -5.47 -12.22
C GLY A 74 3.79 -4.85 -10.86
N TYR A 75 4.71 -3.88 -10.78
CA TYR A 75 5.11 -3.25 -9.50
C TYR A 75 4.00 -2.45 -8.81
N GLY A 76 2.92 -2.13 -9.54
CA GLY A 76 1.80 -1.35 -9.07
C GLY A 76 1.05 -1.99 -7.90
N ILE A 77 0.53 -1.17 -7.00
CA ILE A 77 -0.54 -1.54 -6.07
C ILE A 77 -1.80 -0.89 -6.63
N ASP A 78 -2.87 -1.66 -6.77
CA ASP A 78 -4.12 -1.20 -7.39
C ASP A 78 -4.98 -0.40 -6.41
N GLN A 79 -4.94 -0.77 -5.13
CA GLN A 79 -5.81 -0.18 -4.11
C GLN A 79 -5.10 -0.02 -2.77
N VAL A 80 -5.39 1.11 -2.11
CA VAL A 80 -5.15 1.29 -0.68
C VAL A 80 -6.48 1.35 0.02
N GLN A 81 -6.74 0.39 0.90
CA GLN A 81 -8.00 0.23 1.62
C GLN A 81 -7.82 0.63 3.08
N PHE A 82 -8.67 1.55 3.53
CA PHE A 82 -8.76 1.95 4.93
C PHE A 82 -9.89 1.16 5.59
N LEU A 83 -9.64 0.62 6.78
CA LEU A 83 -10.73 0.10 7.58
C LEU A 83 -11.48 1.26 8.22
N SER A 84 -12.66 1.55 7.70
CA SER A 84 -13.67 2.32 8.43
C SER A 84 -14.18 1.45 9.58
N LEU A 85 -13.83 1.78 10.83
CA LEU A 85 -14.62 1.33 11.96
C LEU A 85 -16.01 1.94 11.81
N ILE A 86 -16.97 1.15 11.35
CA ILE A 86 -18.38 1.53 11.37
C ILE A 86 -18.74 1.79 12.84
N HIS A 87 -18.87 3.06 13.20
CA HIS A 87 -19.42 3.45 14.49
C HIS A 87 -20.94 3.29 14.40
N ILE A 88 -21.45 2.13 14.81
CA ILE A 88 -22.88 1.94 15.01
C ILE A 88 -23.21 2.57 16.35
N TRP A 89 -23.88 3.72 16.35
CA TRP A 89 -24.60 4.17 17.53
C TRP A 89 -25.87 3.32 17.62
N VAL A 90 -26.00 2.55 18.70
CA VAL A 90 -27.29 2.00 19.16
C VAL A 90 -28.13 3.11 19.78
#